data_AF-A0A936B8M2-F1
#
_entry.id   AF-A0A936B8M2-F1
#
_cell.length_a   1.000
_cell.length_b   1.000
_cell.length_c   1.000
_cell.angle_alpha   90.00
_cell.angle_beta   90.00
_cell.angle_gamma   90.00
#
_symmetry.space_group_name_H-M   'P 1'
#
loop_
_entity.id
_entity.type
_entity.pdbx_description
1 polymer ?
#
loop_
_entity_poly.entity_id
_entity_poly.type
_entity_poly.pdbx_seq_one_letter_code
_entity_poly.pdbx_strand_id
1 'polypeptide(L)'
;MKNRVLSGIQPSGEFHLGNYLGAVKNWVDQQEEKINYFCIVDLHSLTVPQDPTTLHHQTRSLAAMLLACGINPDKSTLFIQSHVLAHVEACWLLNCVTPLGWLQRMTQFKDKSAKQETIQTGLLVYPVLQAADILLYDADEVPVGEDQKQHIELTRDIAQRFNHLYEQEFWVLPEAKIPAAGARVMGLDDPTNKMSKSYAHISGHAVRLLDDPKDILKAFKRAVTDSGREIAFSDDPEKAGVNNLLGIYCAVTGKSKDETLADFANARGYGDLKVGVGEAVIAAVSPIRERYTYLMQDVAELDRLLARGAEQARAQAQPKVEKMKEIMGLVLPRLGTEDKGHGACQLPQSLFPRPPPLCVTLFGFLWYWFWQDAAVPPTPPPPLPSLIWWRQWRCWPPSPHRPRQRKQPYPPPRSRPALPPPAW
;
A
#
# COMPACT_ATOMS: atom_id res chain seq x y z
N MET A 1 -1.26 -28.35 6.17
CA MET A 1 -0.53 -27.42 5.30
C MET A 1 -0.16 -26.20 6.12
N LYS A 2 0.93 -25.49 5.80
CA LYS A 2 1.29 -24.23 6.48
C LYS A 2 0.31 -23.13 6.04
N ASN A 3 -0.16 -22.29 6.96
CA ASN A 3 -0.98 -21.13 6.61
C ASN A 3 -0.18 -20.17 5.72
N ARG A 4 -0.86 -19.56 4.76
CA ARG A 4 -0.33 -18.51 3.89
C ARG A 4 -0.65 -17.15 4.50
N VAL A 5 0.37 -16.30 4.58
CA VAL A 5 0.26 -14.95 5.14
C VAL A 5 0.71 -13.94 4.11
N LEU A 6 -0.09 -12.89 3.92
CA LEU A 6 0.31 -11.76 3.09
C LEU A 6 0.34 -10.47 3.91
N SER A 7 1.46 -9.77 3.84
CA SER A 7 1.66 -8.47 4.48
C SER A 7 2.10 -7.44 3.44
N GLY A 8 1.27 -6.40 3.26
CA GLY A 8 1.56 -5.27 2.37
C GLY A 8 2.15 -4.08 3.12
N ILE A 9 3.22 -3.48 2.59
CA ILE A 9 3.90 -2.35 3.22
C ILE A 9 4.13 -1.25 2.19
N GLN A 10 3.62 -0.05 2.46
CA GLN A 10 3.86 1.09 1.59
C GLN A 10 5.31 1.56 1.69
N PRO A 11 6.01 1.79 0.55
CA PRO A 11 7.28 2.50 0.54
C PRO A 11 7.03 3.94 0.97
N SER A 12 7.17 4.21 2.26
CA SER A 12 6.85 5.50 2.86
C SER A 12 7.89 5.87 3.92
N GLY A 13 8.62 6.95 3.68
CA GLY A 13 9.49 7.59 4.69
C GLY A 13 10.50 6.69 5.39
N GLU A 14 11.02 7.17 6.51
CA GLU A 14 12.11 6.52 7.22
C GLU A 14 11.64 5.44 8.20
N PHE A 15 12.34 4.30 8.21
CA PHE A 15 12.04 3.14 9.03
C PHE A 15 12.59 3.32 10.46
N HIS A 16 11.72 3.26 11.47
CA HIS A 16 12.09 3.50 12.86
C HIS A 16 12.00 2.25 13.75
N LEU A 17 12.60 2.34 14.93
CA LEU A 17 12.70 1.24 15.90
C LEU A 17 11.34 0.63 16.25
N GLY A 18 10.31 1.47 16.38
CA GLY A 18 8.92 1.03 16.58
C GLY A 18 8.36 0.16 15.44
N ASN A 19 8.75 0.38 14.18
CA ASN A 19 8.35 -0.51 13.08
C ASN A 19 9.08 -1.85 13.15
N TYR A 20 10.37 -1.81 13.48
CA TYR A 20 11.21 -3.00 13.60
C TYR A 20 10.73 -3.93 14.71
N LEU A 21 10.65 -3.41 15.95
CA LEU A 21 10.27 -4.19 17.13
C LEU A 21 8.76 -4.51 17.18
N GLY A 22 7.94 -3.68 16.54
CA GLY A 22 6.49 -3.88 16.52
C GLY A 22 6.00 -4.90 15.49
N ALA A 23 6.76 -5.16 14.42
CA ALA A 23 6.32 -6.04 13.33
C ALA A 23 7.46 -6.87 12.73
N VAL A 24 8.51 -6.23 12.19
CA VAL A 24 9.50 -6.92 11.35
C VAL A 24 10.27 -7.99 12.12
N LYS A 25 10.65 -7.72 13.38
CA LYS A 25 11.37 -8.70 14.19
C LYS A 25 10.56 -10.00 14.33
N ASN A 26 9.26 -9.88 14.63
CA ASN A 26 8.37 -11.05 14.74
C ASN A 26 8.23 -11.77 13.40
N TRP A 27 8.17 -11.05 12.28
CA TRP A 27 8.16 -11.67 10.95
C TRP A 27 9.43 -12.49 10.73
N VAL A 28 10.60 -11.93 11.07
CA VAL A 28 11.89 -12.59 10.92
C VAL A 28 11.97 -13.87 11.76
N ASP A 29 11.50 -13.81 13.01
CA ASP A 29 11.50 -14.94 13.95
C ASP A 29 10.55 -16.07 13.49
N GLN A 30 9.45 -15.75 12.78
CA GLN A 30 8.39 -16.70 12.41
C GLN A 30 8.41 -17.15 10.94
N GLN A 31 9.47 -16.84 10.18
CA GLN A 31 9.51 -17.12 8.73
C GLN A 31 9.37 -18.60 8.38
N GLU A 32 9.72 -19.51 9.29
CA GLU A 32 9.64 -20.96 9.06
C GLU A 32 8.26 -21.55 9.38
N GLU A 33 7.44 -20.87 10.16
CA GLU A 33 6.15 -21.41 10.61
C GLU A 33 5.09 -21.38 9.51
N LYS A 34 5.21 -20.43 8.58
CA LYS A 34 4.18 -20.09 7.59
C LYS A 34 4.76 -19.86 6.20
N ILE A 35 3.89 -19.83 5.20
CA ILE A 35 4.26 -19.38 3.85
C ILE A 35 4.00 -17.88 3.80
N ASN A 36 5.07 -17.07 3.85
CA ASN A 36 4.94 -15.62 3.97
C ASN A 36 5.21 -14.90 2.64
N TYR A 37 4.31 -13.97 2.33
CA TYR A 37 4.42 -13.02 1.22
C TYR A 37 4.53 -11.61 1.78
N PHE A 38 5.67 -10.96 1.57
CA PHE A 38 5.91 -9.57 1.92
C PHE A 38 5.88 -8.73 0.65
N CYS A 39 4.86 -7.90 0.50
CA CYS A 39 4.63 -7.11 -0.70
C CYS A 39 4.94 -5.63 -0.42
N ILE A 40 5.87 -5.05 -1.17
CA ILE A 40 6.09 -3.60 -1.20
C ILE A 40 5.07 -3.00 -2.18
N VAL A 41 4.06 -2.34 -1.62
CA VAL A 41 2.86 -1.90 -2.37
C VAL A 41 3.06 -0.51 -2.99
N ASP A 42 3.93 -0.43 -3.98
CA ASP A 42 4.26 0.81 -4.70
C ASP A 42 3.08 1.36 -5.53
N LEU A 43 2.21 0.51 -6.08
CA LEU A 43 1.01 0.96 -6.79
C LEU A 43 0.02 1.64 -5.85
N HIS A 44 -0.12 1.16 -4.61
CA HIS A 44 -0.95 1.82 -3.59
C HIS A 44 -0.41 3.20 -3.21
N SER A 45 0.91 3.41 -3.24
CA SER A 45 1.49 4.73 -2.96
C SER A 45 1.06 5.79 -3.98
N LEU A 46 0.73 5.40 -5.23
CA LEU A 46 0.27 6.30 -6.29
C LEU A 46 -1.18 6.80 -6.11
N THR A 47 -1.90 6.34 -5.08
CA THR A 47 -3.25 6.85 -4.75
C THR A 47 -3.24 8.27 -4.22
N VAL A 48 -2.05 8.79 -3.88
CA VAL A 48 -1.76 10.20 -3.60
C VAL A 48 -0.57 10.65 -4.44
N PRO A 49 -0.40 11.97 -4.71
CA PRO A 49 0.74 12.45 -5.48
C PRO A 49 2.08 12.04 -4.86
N GLN A 50 2.99 11.55 -5.70
CA GLN A 50 4.34 11.13 -5.31
C GLN A 50 5.39 11.88 -6.14
N ASP A 51 6.53 12.20 -5.52
CA ASP A 51 7.73 12.54 -6.27
C ASP A 51 8.35 11.26 -6.85
N PRO A 52 8.55 11.15 -8.18
CA PRO A 52 9.02 9.92 -8.82
C PRO A 52 10.38 9.45 -8.30
N THR A 53 11.31 10.37 -8.07
CA THR A 53 12.66 10.06 -7.59
C THR A 53 12.61 9.50 -6.18
N THR A 54 11.79 10.12 -5.34
CA THR A 54 11.56 9.72 -3.94
C THR A 54 10.90 8.36 -3.86
N LEU A 55 9.83 8.11 -4.63
CA LEU A 55 9.15 6.80 -4.64
C LEU A 55 10.12 5.69 -5.08
N HIS A 56 10.87 5.92 -6.16
CA HIS A 56 11.87 4.96 -6.64
C HIS A 56 12.91 4.63 -5.55
N HIS A 57 13.48 5.65 -4.90
CA HIS A 57 14.43 5.44 -3.81
C HIS A 57 13.80 4.73 -2.61
N GLN A 58 12.60 5.13 -2.18
CA GLN A 58 11.92 4.55 -1.02
C GLN A 58 11.55 3.09 -1.23
N THR A 59 11.14 2.69 -2.44
CA THR A 59 10.86 1.28 -2.78
C THR A 59 12.12 0.43 -2.62
N ARG A 60 13.25 0.87 -3.19
CA ARG A 60 14.54 0.15 -3.07
C ARG A 60 15.04 0.12 -1.63
N SER A 61 14.98 1.25 -0.94
CA SER A 61 15.39 1.39 0.45
C SER A 61 14.57 0.48 1.37
N LEU A 62 13.24 0.40 1.20
CA LEU A 62 12.40 -0.49 1.99
C LEU A 62 12.73 -1.96 1.72
N ALA A 63 12.96 -2.35 0.46
CA ALA A 63 13.38 -3.71 0.13
C ALA A 63 14.71 -4.09 0.80
N ALA A 64 15.73 -3.24 0.65
CA ALA A 64 17.03 -3.41 1.29
C ALA A 64 16.90 -3.48 2.82
N MET A 65 16.02 -2.66 3.42
CA MET A 65 15.79 -2.64 4.85
C MET A 65 15.17 -3.94 5.37
N LEU A 66 14.15 -4.46 4.68
CA LEU A 66 13.50 -5.72 5.08
C LEU A 66 14.47 -6.91 4.97
N LEU A 67 15.26 -6.97 3.89
CA LEU A 67 16.32 -7.96 3.73
C LEU A 67 17.40 -7.83 4.80
N ALA A 68 17.80 -6.59 5.13
CA ALA A 68 18.80 -6.31 6.15
C ALA A 68 18.34 -6.67 7.56
N CYS A 69 17.04 -6.49 7.87
CA CYS A 69 16.43 -6.92 9.12
C CYS A 69 16.38 -8.44 9.28
N GLY A 70 16.56 -9.21 8.20
CA GLY A 70 16.63 -10.67 8.24
C GLY A 70 15.51 -11.40 7.50
N ILE A 71 14.67 -10.70 6.72
CA ILE A 71 13.75 -11.39 5.81
C ILE A 71 14.59 -12.19 4.80
N ASN A 72 14.42 -13.50 4.80
CA ASN A 72 15.21 -14.44 4.02
C ASN A 72 14.43 -14.87 2.76
N PRO A 73 14.90 -14.52 1.54
CA PRO A 73 14.27 -14.90 0.27
C PRO A 73 14.15 -16.41 0.01
N ASP A 74 14.89 -17.24 0.75
CA ASP A 74 14.77 -18.70 0.70
C ASP A 74 13.58 -19.21 1.53
N LYS A 75 13.14 -18.45 2.53
CA LYS A 75 12.07 -18.82 3.47
C LYS A 75 10.77 -18.07 3.21
N SER A 76 10.83 -16.90 2.61
CA SER A 76 9.70 -16.00 2.40
C SER A 76 9.83 -15.25 1.09
N THR A 77 8.70 -14.91 0.47
CA THR A 77 8.66 -14.20 -0.80
C THR A 77 8.56 -12.71 -0.54
N LEU A 78 9.65 -11.97 -0.72
CA LEU A 78 9.67 -10.49 -0.68
C LEU A 78 9.67 -9.95 -2.11
N PHE A 79 8.68 -9.15 -2.48
CA PHE A 79 8.56 -8.64 -3.84
C PHE A 79 7.95 -7.24 -3.89
N ILE A 80 8.10 -6.57 -5.04
CA ILE A 80 7.48 -5.27 -5.34
C ILE A 80 6.21 -5.52 -6.13
N GLN A 81 5.11 -4.89 -5.72
CA GLN A 81 3.77 -5.11 -6.30
C GLN A 81 3.75 -4.88 -7.82
N SER A 82 4.32 -3.77 -8.30
CA SER A 82 4.37 -3.45 -9.73
C SER A 82 5.18 -4.44 -10.59
N HIS A 83 6.03 -5.29 -10.01
CA HIS A 83 6.80 -6.30 -10.74
C HIS A 83 5.98 -7.55 -11.12
N VAL A 84 4.74 -7.64 -10.62
CA VAL A 84 3.84 -8.79 -10.79
C VAL A 84 2.53 -8.30 -11.42
N LEU A 85 2.42 -8.42 -12.74
CA LEU A 85 1.29 -7.88 -13.53
C LEU A 85 -0.08 -8.43 -13.11
N ALA A 86 -0.11 -9.65 -12.56
CA ALA A 86 -1.33 -10.30 -12.08
C ALA A 86 -2.12 -9.43 -11.08
N HIS A 87 -1.46 -8.58 -10.28
CA HIS A 87 -2.12 -7.67 -9.34
C HIS A 87 -3.04 -6.68 -10.05
N VAL A 88 -2.55 -6.06 -11.13
CA VAL A 88 -3.31 -5.06 -11.90
C VAL A 88 -4.40 -5.73 -12.72
N GLU A 89 -4.09 -6.88 -13.33
CA GLU A 89 -5.07 -7.66 -14.08
C GLU A 89 -6.23 -8.13 -13.18
N ALA A 90 -5.92 -8.74 -12.04
CA ALA A 90 -6.93 -9.18 -11.09
C ALA A 90 -7.71 -8.00 -10.50
N CYS A 91 -7.08 -6.86 -10.21
CA CYS A 91 -7.77 -5.65 -9.78
C CYS A 91 -8.83 -5.22 -10.80
N TRP A 92 -8.49 -5.19 -12.10
CA TRP A 92 -9.47 -4.86 -13.15
C TRP A 92 -10.65 -5.82 -13.17
N LEU A 93 -10.37 -7.13 -13.15
CA LEU A 93 -11.41 -8.15 -13.15
C LEU A 93 -12.29 -8.09 -11.89
N LEU A 94 -11.69 -7.82 -10.73
CA LEU A 94 -12.41 -7.66 -9.47
C LEU A 94 -13.23 -6.36 -9.41
N ASN A 95 -12.81 -5.30 -10.12
CA ASN A 95 -13.63 -4.10 -10.25
C ASN A 95 -14.96 -4.42 -10.95
N CYS A 96 -14.97 -5.32 -11.93
CA CYS A 96 -16.18 -5.74 -12.63
C CYS A 96 -17.16 -6.54 -11.77
N VAL A 97 -16.72 -7.12 -10.65
CA VAL A 97 -17.61 -7.79 -9.69
C VAL A 97 -18.00 -6.90 -8.51
N THR A 98 -17.25 -5.82 -8.26
CA THR A 98 -17.41 -4.99 -7.05
C THR A 98 -18.43 -3.87 -7.27
N PRO A 99 -19.54 -3.83 -6.50
CA PRO A 99 -20.50 -2.73 -6.61
C PRO A 99 -19.90 -1.39 -6.17
N LEU A 100 -20.09 -0.34 -6.97
CA LEU A 100 -19.58 1.01 -6.69
C LEU A 100 -19.95 1.53 -5.29
N GLY A 101 -21.18 1.24 -4.84
CA GLY A 101 -21.66 1.67 -3.52
C GLY A 101 -20.88 1.08 -2.35
N TRP A 102 -20.22 -0.07 -2.52
CA TRP A 102 -19.37 -0.67 -1.48
C TRP A 102 -18.13 0.21 -1.24
N LEU A 103 -17.51 0.67 -2.33
CA LEU A 103 -16.32 1.54 -2.30
C LEU A 103 -16.65 2.92 -1.70
N GLN A 104 -17.77 3.52 -2.11
CA GLN A 104 -18.20 4.85 -1.61
C GLN A 104 -18.52 4.87 -0.11
N ARG A 105 -18.78 3.71 0.51
CA ARG A 105 -19.08 3.60 1.94
C ARG A 105 -17.85 3.41 2.83
N MET A 106 -16.67 3.13 2.26
CA MET A 106 -15.44 2.95 3.02
C MET A 106 -15.11 4.21 3.83
N THR A 107 -14.79 4.05 5.11
CA THR A 107 -14.49 5.18 6.01
C THR A 107 -13.22 5.89 5.57
N GLN A 108 -12.17 5.13 5.22
CA GLN A 108 -10.93 5.70 4.71
C GLN A 108 -11.13 6.53 3.43
N PHE A 109 -12.01 6.09 2.53
CA PHE A 109 -12.34 6.87 1.34
C PHE A 109 -13.01 8.18 1.74
N LYS A 110 -14.03 8.15 2.61
CA LYS A 110 -14.73 9.36 3.09
C LYS A 110 -13.79 10.34 3.79
N ASP A 111 -12.93 9.84 4.69
CA ASP A 111 -12.03 10.67 5.47
C ASP A 111 -10.92 11.31 4.63
N LYS A 112 -10.37 10.57 3.65
CA LYS A 112 -9.32 11.09 2.75
C LYS A 112 -9.91 12.01 1.68
N SER A 113 -11.08 11.69 1.14
CA SER A 113 -11.76 12.51 0.14
C SER A 113 -12.23 13.85 0.69
N ALA A 114 -12.71 13.89 1.93
CA ALA A 114 -13.14 15.15 2.58
C ALA A 114 -12.02 16.18 2.75
N LYS A 115 -10.75 15.73 2.68
CA LYS A 115 -9.55 16.58 2.83
C LYS A 115 -8.95 17.02 1.49
N GLN A 116 -9.53 16.63 0.35
CA GLN A 116 -8.99 16.87 -0.97
C GLN A 116 -10.00 17.61 -1.85
N GLU A 117 -9.54 18.63 -2.59
CA GLU A 117 -10.39 19.34 -3.56
C GLU A 117 -10.71 18.47 -4.78
N THR A 118 -9.75 17.66 -5.22
CA THR A 118 -9.89 16.73 -6.34
C THR A 118 -9.57 15.32 -5.87
N ILE A 119 -10.52 14.42 -6.06
CA ILE A 119 -10.42 13.02 -5.63
C ILE A 119 -10.07 12.17 -6.84
N GLN A 120 -8.92 11.51 -6.81
CA GLN A 120 -8.53 10.61 -7.89
C GLN A 120 -9.24 9.26 -7.79
N THR A 121 -9.56 8.66 -8.94
CA THR A 121 -10.21 7.34 -9.01
C THR A 121 -9.44 6.28 -8.25
N GLY A 122 -8.11 6.34 -8.27
CA GLY A 122 -7.23 5.45 -7.50
C GLY A 122 -7.59 5.39 -6.01
N LEU A 123 -7.93 6.52 -5.40
CA LEU A 123 -8.31 6.59 -3.98
C LEU A 123 -9.64 5.86 -3.69
N LEU A 124 -10.53 5.76 -4.67
CA LEU A 124 -11.79 5.02 -4.55
C LEU A 124 -11.59 3.52 -4.77
N VAL A 125 -10.75 3.14 -5.73
CA VAL A 125 -10.62 1.75 -6.20
C VAL A 125 -9.51 0.96 -5.54
N TYR A 126 -8.59 1.59 -4.80
CA TYR A 126 -7.49 0.87 -4.14
C TYR A 126 -7.95 -0.29 -3.22
N PRO A 127 -9.13 -0.28 -2.57
CA PRO A 127 -9.56 -1.43 -1.79
C PRO A 127 -9.76 -2.70 -2.65
N VAL A 128 -10.08 -2.55 -3.94
CA VAL A 128 -10.17 -3.67 -4.88
C VAL A 128 -8.78 -4.15 -5.29
N LEU A 129 -7.81 -3.22 -5.45
CA LEU A 129 -6.41 -3.60 -5.64
C LEU A 129 -5.87 -4.37 -4.42
N GLN A 130 -6.22 -3.92 -3.21
CA GLN A 130 -5.86 -4.64 -1.97
C GLN A 130 -6.49 -6.04 -1.93
N ALA A 131 -7.75 -6.19 -2.38
CA ALA A 131 -8.38 -7.50 -2.50
C ALA A 131 -7.62 -8.40 -3.50
N ALA A 132 -7.23 -7.87 -4.66
CA ALA A 132 -6.40 -8.59 -5.62
C ALA A 132 -5.06 -9.02 -5.01
N ASP A 133 -4.39 -8.11 -4.27
CA ASP A 133 -3.12 -8.38 -3.61
C ASP A 133 -3.21 -9.59 -2.67
N ILE A 134 -4.33 -9.75 -1.96
CA ILE A 134 -4.52 -10.81 -0.97
C ILE A 134 -4.94 -12.13 -1.64
N LEU A 135 -5.93 -12.07 -2.52
CA LEU A 135 -6.60 -13.26 -3.08
C LEU A 135 -5.70 -14.04 -4.05
N LEU A 136 -4.80 -13.37 -4.78
CA LEU A 136 -3.86 -14.02 -5.71
C LEU A 136 -2.92 -15.03 -5.03
N TYR A 137 -2.72 -14.92 -3.72
CA TYR A 137 -1.80 -15.78 -2.97
C TYR A 137 -2.50 -16.79 -2.08
N ASP A 138 -3.83 -16.92 -2.21
CA ASP A 138 -4.65 -17.79 -1.34
C ASP A 138 -4.32 -17.57 0.15
N ALA A 139 -4.20 -16.30 0.54
CA ALA A 139 -3.79 -15.93 1.90
C ALA A 139 -4.89 -16.33 2.91
N ASP A 140 -4.50 -17.12 3.91
CA ASP A 140 -5.36 -17.49 5.03
C ASP A 140 -5.44 -16.35 6.05
N GLU A 141 -4.30 -15.68 6.31
CA GLU A 141 -4.17 -14.63 7.32
C GLU A 141 -3.57 -13.35 6.71
N VAL A 142 -4.13 -12.19 7.06
CA VAL A 142 -3.61 -10.88 6.65
C VAL A 142 -3.32 -10.04 7.91
N PRO A 143 -2.05 -9.88 8.30
CA PRO A 143 -1.66 -9.11 9.47
C PRO A 143 -1.91 -7.62 9.23
N VAL A 144 -2.87 -7.04 9.93
CA VAL A 144 -3.24 -5.63 9.74
C VAL A 144 -3.57 -4.92 11.04
N GLY A 145 -3.50 -3.58 11.02
CA GLY A 145 -4.05 -2.74 12.08
C GLY A 145 -5.57 -2.70 12.04
N GLU A 146 -6.19 -2.26 13.14
CA GLU A 146 -7.65 -2.16 13.26
C GLU A 146 -8.26 -1.25 12.17
N ASP A 147 -7.52 -0.24 11.72
CA ASP A 147 -7.92 0.71 10.68
C ASP A 147 -8.10 0.06 9.29
N GLN A 148 -7.50 -1.10 9.06
CA GLN A 148 -7.56 -1.83 7.79
C GLN A 148 -8.56 -2.99 7.80
N LYS A 149 -9.16 -3.30 8.96
CA LYS A 149 -10.12 -4.41 9.09
C LYS A 149 -11.28 -4.29 8.11
N GLN A 150 -11.77 -3.07 7.88
CA GLN A 150 -12.84 -2.81 6.91
C GLN A 150 -12.45 -3.23 5.48
N HIS A 151 -11.19 -3.04 5.07
CA HIS A 151 -10.73 -3.47 3.74
C HIS A 151 -10.60 -5.00 3.65
N ILE A 152 -10.27 -5.68 4.74
CA ILE A 152 -10.25 -7.15 4.76
C ILE A 152 -11.67 -7.71 4.67
N GLU A 153 -12.64 -7.13 5.37
CA GLU A 153 -14.05 -7.52 5.19
C GLU A 153 -14.53 -7.28 3.75
N LEU A 154 -14.19 -6.14 3.15
CA LEU A 154 -14.50 -5.90 1.73
C LEU A 154 -13.85 -6.95 0.81
N THR A 155 -12.61 -7.37 1.10
CA THR A 155 -11.91 -8.42 0.35
C THR A 155 -12.68 -9.74 0.42
N ARG A 156 -13.19 -10.10 1.61
CA ARG A 156 -14.02 -11.29 1.83
C ARG A 156 -15.35 -11.19 1.06
N ASP A 157 -16.02 -10.05 1.13
CA ASP A 157 -17.28 -9.81 0.41
C ASP A 157 -17.10 -9.92 -1.11
N ILE A 158 -16.00 -9.37 -1.65
CA ILE A 158 -15.65 -9.46 -3.08
C ILE A 158 -15.40 -10.93 -3.47
N ALA A 159 -14.62 -11.66 -2.67
CA ALA A 159 -14.33 -13.07 -2.91
C ALA A 159 -15.58 -13.94 -2.89
N GLN A 160 -16.45 -13.79 -1.88
CA GLN A 160 -17.73 -14.49 -1.78
C GLN A 160 -18.63 -14.17 -2.97
N ARG A 161 -18.72 -12.89 -3.35
CA ARG A 161 -19.52 -12.46 -4.49
C ARG A 161 -19.03 -13.06 -5.80
N PHE A 162 -17.71 -13.07 -6.04
CA PHE A 162 -17.13 -13.72 -7.22
C PHE A 162 -17.49 -15.21 -7.25
N ASN A 163 -17.26 -15.91 -6.14
CA ASN A 163 -17.56 -17.34 -6.01
C ASN A 163 -19.05 -17.63 -6.30
N HIS A 164 -19.96 -16.78 -5.80
CA HIS A 164 -21.38 -16.90 -6.05
C HIS A 164 -21.79 -16.60 -7.50
N LEU A 165 -21.28 -15.52 -8.09
CA LEU A 165 -21.63 -15.10 -9.46
C LEU A 165 -21.24 -16.14 -10.51
N TYR A 166 -20.15 -16.86 -10.28
CA TYR A 166 -19.63 -17.85 -11.21
C TYR A 166 -19.84 -19.31 -10.76
N GLU A 167 -20.54 -19.52 -9.64
CA GLU A 167 -20.83 -20.85 -9.09
C GLU A 167 -19.56 -21.72 -8.89
N GLN A 168 -18.52 -21.12 -8.29
CA GLN A 168 -17.22 -21.76 -8.03
C GLN A 168 -16.75 -21.50 -6.60
N GLU A 169 -16.09 -22.47 -5.96
CA GLU A 169 -15.31 -22.26 -4.74
C GLU A 169 -13.85 -21.92 -5.09
N PHE A 170 -13.63 -20.76 -5.72
CA PHE A 170 -12.32 -20.40 -6.27
C PHE A 170 -11.42 -19.60 -5.33
N TRP A 171 -11.99 -18.61 -4.63
CA TRP A 171 -11.25 -17.75 -3.71
C TRP A 171 -11.32 -18.24 -2.27
N VAL A 172 -10.16 -18.30 -1.62
CA VAL A 172 -10.02 -18.45 -0.17
C VAL A 172 -10.45 -17.14 0.50
N LEU A 173 -11.20 -17.24 1.60
CA LEU A 173 -11.65 -16.07 2.36
C LEU A 173 -10.60 -15.73 3.43
N PRO A 174 -9.85 -14.62 3.28
CA PRO A 174 -8.79 -14.27 4.22
C PRO A 174 -9.37 -13.88 5.58
N GLU A 175 -8.61 -14.10 6.65
CA GLU A 175 -8.90 -13.60 7.99
C GLU A 175 -7.98 -12.44 8.35
N ALA A 176 -8.58 -11.37 8.89
CA ALA A 176 -7.80 -10.28 9.46
C ALA A 176 -7.14 -10.76 10.75
N LYS A 177 -5.80 -10.73 10.78
CA LYS A 177 -5.05 -11.08 11.98
C LYS A 177 -4.52 -9.80 12.61
N ILE A 178 -5.07 -9.44 13.76
CA ILE A 178 -4.47 -8.40 14.59
C ILE A 178 -3.30 -9.07 15.30
N PRO A 179 -2.03 -8.70 15.00
CA PRO A 179 -0.90 -9.34 15.64
C PRO A 179 -1.02 -9.20 17.15
N ALA A 180 -0.70 -10.25 17.90
CA ALA A 180 -0.43 -10.11 19.32
C ALA A 180 0.61 -8.98 19.46
N ALA A 181 0.31 -7.98 20.30
CA ALA A 181 1.09 -6.76 20.33
C ALA A 181 2.59 -7.09 20.45
N GLY A 182 3.37 -6.75 19.41
CA GLY A 182 4.82 -6.70 19.53
C GLY A 182 5.22 -5.67 20.58
N ALA A 183 6.51 -5.45 20.79
CA ALA A 183 6.94 -4.42 21.73
C ALA A 183 6.32 -3.08 21.31
N ARG A 184 5.38 -2.56 22.11
CA ARG A 184 4.72 -1.29 21.85
C ARG A 184 5.69 -0.18 22.22
N VAL A 185 6.51 0.20 21.26
CA VAL A 185 7.53 1.24 21.44
C VAL A 185 6.87 2.61 21.44
N MET A 186 7.03 3.33 22.55
CA MET A 186 6.54 4.70 22.73
C MET A 186 7.64 5.71 22.35
N GLY A 187 7.25 6.96 22.14
CA GLY A 187 8.19 8.06 21.91
C GLY A 187 9.17 8.20 23.07
N LEU A 188 10.43 8.53 22.79
CA LEU A 188 11.40 8.76 23.87
C LEU A 188 11.22 10.14 24.51
N ASP A 189 10.71 11.11 23.77
CA ASP A 189 10.35 12.46 24.28
C ASP A 189 9.04 12.47 25.06
N ASP A 190 8.08 11.65 24.65
CA ASP A 190 6.76 11.51 25.29
C ASP A 190 6.34 10.04 25.28
N PRO A 191 6.42 9.35 26.44
CA PRO A 191 6.11 7.93 26.54
C PRO A 191 4.61 7.62 26.48
N THR A 192 3.74 8.63 26.45
CA THR A 192 2.29 8.44 26.27
C THR A 192 1.90 8.30 24.80
N ASN A 193 2.75 8.80 23.90
CA ASN A 193 2.55 8.77 22.47
C ASN A 193 3.32 7.62 21.80
N LYS A 194 2.68 6.89 20.89
CA LYS A 194 3.34 5.80 20.15
C LYS A 194 4.42 6.41 19.25
N MET A 195 5.59 5.76 19.19
CA MET A 195 6.64 6.15 18.24
C MET A 195 6.08 6.12 16.81
N SER A 196 6.06 7.28 16.15
CA SER A 196 5.41 7.45 14.85
C SER A 196 6.15 8.41 13.93
N LYS A 197 6.02 8.15 12.63
CA LYS A 197 6.49 9.03 11.55
C LYS A 197 5.83 10.41 11.60
N SER A 198 4.61 10.53 12.12
CA SER A 198 3.89 11.81 12.23
C SER A 198 4.61 12.83 13.12
N TYR A 199 5.43 12.35 14.06
CA TYR A 199 6.22 13.17 14.97
C TYR A 199 7.71 13.22 14.59
N ALA A 200 8.06 12.85 13.35
CA ALA A 200 9.45 12.87 12.89
C ALA A 200 10.12 14.27 12.93
N HIS A 201 9.32 15.34 13.04
CA HIS A 201 9.80 16.71 13.23
C HIS A 201 10.24 17.01 14.67
N ILE A 202 9.85 16.17 15.65
CA ILE A 202 10.20 16.33 17.05
C ILE A 202 11.52 15.60 17.32
N SER A 203 12.54 16.36 17.69
CA SER A 203 13.87 15.81 17.99
C SER A 203 13.81 14.85 19.17
N GLY A 204 14.29 13.62 18.97
CA GLY A 204 14.33 12.60 20.02
C GLY A 204 13.06 11.79 20.17
N HIS A 205 12.00 12.03 19.38
CA HIS A 205 10.78 11.21 19.47
C HIS A 205 10.99 9.78 19.00
N ALA A 206 11.59 9.62 17.82
CA ALA A 206 11.83 8.34 17.17
C ALA A 206 13.32 8.14 16.90
N VAL A 207 13.76 6.89 17.01
CA VAL A 207 15.09 6.45 16.56
C VAL A 207 14.92 5.69 15.25
N ARG A 208 15.61 6.11 14.20
CA ARG A 208 15.63 5.40 12.91
C ARG A 208 16.69 4.30 12.95
N LEU A 209 16.48 3.24 12.18
CA LEU A 209 17.45 2.14 12.12
C LEU A 209 18.78 2.54 11.48
N LEU A 210 18.78 3.61 10.69
CA LEU A 210 19.95 4.11 9.97
C LEU A 210 20.63 5.30 10.65
N ASP A 211 20.14 5.74 11.82
CA ASP A 211 20.74 6.84 12.56
C ASP A 211 22.20 6.51 12.95
N ASP A 212 23.04 7.53 13.05
CA ASP A 212 24.41 7.39 13.55
C ASP A 212 24.36 6.91 15.02
N PRO A 213 25.29 6.02 15.46
CA PRO A 213 25.27 5.53 16.84
C PRO A 213 25.30 6.65 17.88
N LYS A 214 25.95 7.79 17.58
CA LYS A 214 25.99 8.96 18.46
C LYS A 214 24.62 9.61 18.61
N ASP A 215 23.85 9.69 17.53
CA ASP A 215 22.50 10.25 17.55
C ASP A 215 21.52 9.32 18.26
N ILE A 216 21.63 8.01 18.04
CA ILE A 216 20.88 7.00 18.80
C ILE A 216 21.14 7.16 20.29
N LEU A 217 22.41 7.14 20.71
CA LEU A 217 22.78 7.26 22.12
C LEU A 217 22.31 8.58 22.73
N LYS A 218 22.39 9.69 21.97
CA LYS A 218 21.92 11.00 22.40
C LYS A 218 20.41 11.03 22.58
N ALA A 219 19.64 10.38 21.71
CA ALA A 219 18.19 10.26 21.85
C ALA A 219 17.82 9.50 23.14
N PHE A 220 18.44 8.35 23.39
CA PHE A 220 18.20 7.58 24.62
C PHE A 220 18.61 8.34 25.89
N LYS A 221 19.75 9.05 25.88
CA LYS A 221 20.17 9.91 27.01
C LYS A 221 19.15 11.01 27.34
N ARG A 222 18.39 11.47 26.34
CA ARG A 222 17.36 12.52 26.49
C ARG A 222 15.96 11.97 26.74
N ALA A 223 15.77 10.65 26.72
CA ALA A 223 14.46 10.05 26.90
C ALA A 223 13.80 10.53 28.21
N VAL A 224 12.52 10.86 28.18
CA VAL A 224 11.76 11.27 29.36
C VAL A 224 11.55 10.08 30.29
N THR A 225 11.82 10.32 31.58
CA THR A 225 11.65 9.39 32.70
C THR A 225 11.02 10.14 33.86
N ASP A 226 10.56 9.44 34.89
CA ASP A 226 10.10 10.06 36.13
C ASP A 226 11.26 10.71 36.94
N SER A 227 10.90 11.32 38.06
CA SER A 227 11.84 12.01 38.97
C SER A 227 12.56 11.08 39.96
N GLY A 228 12.23 9.79 39.95
CA GLY A 228 12.83 8.76 40.80
C GLY A 228 14.16 8.24 40.28
N ARG A 229 14.55 7.07 40.78
CA ARG A 229 15.77 6.34 40.36
C ARG A 229 15.59 4.83 40.30
N GLU A 230 14.37 4.36 40.53
CA GLU A 230 14.06 2.94 40.67
C GLU A 230 13.87 2.31 39.30
N ILE A 231 14.78 1.42 38.92
CA ILE A 231 14.71 0.69 37.65
C ILE A 231 13.88 -0.56 37.89
N ALA A 232 12.57 -0.45 37.66
CA ALA A 232 11.62 -1.54 37.77
C ALA A 232 10.46 -1.33 36.80
N PHE A 233 9.81 -2.42 36.39
CA PHE A 233 8.50 -2.32 35.75
C PHE A 233 7.45 -1.90 36.78
N SER A 234 6.56 -0.98 36.40
CA SER A 234 5.52 -0.44 37.27
C SER A 234 4.22 -0.20 36.52
N ASP A 235 3.09 -0.30 37.20
CA ASP A 235 1.79 0.11 36.65
C ASP A 235 1.50 1.61 36.82
N ASP A 236 2.38 2.33 37.52
CA ASP A 236 2.31 3.79 37.69
C ASP A 236 2.49 4.51 36.33
N PRO A 237 1.50 5.32 35.89
CA PRO A 237 1.61 6.10 34.65
C PRO A 237 2.84 7.01 34.58
N GLU A 238 3.33 7.53 35.71
CA GLU A 238 4.53 8.40 35.74
C GLU A 238 5.79 7.63 35.33
N LYS A 239 5.82 6.31 35.55
CA LYS A 239 6.94 5.43 35.18
C LYS A 239 6.85 4.89 33.76
N ALA A 240 5.93 5.40 32.93
CA ALA A 240 5.79 4.99 31.54
C ALA A 240 7.09 5.10 30.73
N GLY A 241 7.91 6.12 30.99
CA GLY A 241 9.22 6.28 30.35
C GLY A 241 10.21 5.16 30.68
N VAL A 242 10.29 4.77 31.96
CA VAL A 242 11.16 3.66 32.41
C VAL A 242 10.68 2.33 31.86
N ASN A 243 9.36 2.08 31.88
CA ASN A 243 8.75 0.90 31.26
C ASN A 243 9.05 0.80 29.76
N ASN A 244 8.99 1.93 29.04
CA ASN A 244 9.31 1.98 27.61
C ASN A 244 10.78 1.59 27.36
N LEU A 245 11.72 2.15 28.13
CA LEU A 245 13.15 1.83 28.01
C LEU A 245 13.45 0.36 28.33
N LEU A 246 12.90 -0.18 29.41
CA LEU A 246 13.06 -1.58 29.78
C LEU A 246 12.41 -2.51 28.75
N GLY A 247 11.24 -2.14 28.22
CA GLY A 247 10.56 -2.89 27.17
C GLY A 247 11.35 -2.92 25.86
N ILE A 248 11.96 -1.80 25.46
CA ILE A 248 12.89 -1.76 24.32
C ILE A 248 14.08 -2.68 24.58
N TYR A 249 14.67 -2.65 25.78
CA TYR A 249 15.81 -3.51 26.14
C TYR A 249 15.46 -4.99 26.04
N CYS A 250 14.35 -5.44 26.64
CA CYS A 250 13.85 -6.80 26.49
C CYS A 250 13.72 -7.19 25.02
N ALA A 251 13.13 -6.31 24.21
CA ALA A 251 12.82 -6.61 22.82
C ALA A 251 14.08 -6.74 21.93
N VAL A 252 15.13 -5.93 22.17
CA VAL A 252 16.38 -6.00 21.39
C VAL A 252 17.31 -7.11 21.86
N THR A 253 17.29 -7.44 23.16
CA THR A 253 18.17 -8.48 23.72
C THR A 253 17.54 -9.87 23.73
N GLY A 254 16.21 -9.96 23.65
CA GLY A 254 15.46 -11.20 23.83
C GLY A 254 15.36 -11.66 25.29
N LYS A 255 15.87 -10.88 26.25
CA LYS A 255 15.86 -11.22 27.67
C LYS A 255 14.48 -11.07 28.30
N SER A 256 14.20 -11.90 29.29
CA SER A 256 13.03 -11.76 30.16
C SER A 256 13.08 -10.47 30.98
N LYS A 257 11.95 -10.12 31.61
CA LYS A 257 11.89 -8.96 32.52
C LYS A 257 12.88 -9.11 33.68
N ASP A 258 12.97 -10.30 34.26
CA ASP A 258 13.82 -10.56 35.43
C ASP A 258 15.31 -10.48 35.09
N GLU A 259 15.72 -11.08 33.96
CA GLU A 259 17.10 -10.95 33.45
C GLU A 259 17.46 -9.50 33.13
N THR A 260 16.51 -8.76 32.55
CA THR A 260 16.71 -7.33 32.26
C THR A 260 16.92 -6.53 33.54
N LEU A 261 16.13 -6.78 34.59
CA LEU A 261 16.33 -6.10 35.88
C LEU A 261 17.65 -6.50 36.54
N ALA A 262 18.08 -7.76 36.39
CA ALA A 262 19.37 -8.22 36.89
C ALA A 262 20.56 -7.51 36.20
N ASP A 263 20.48 -7.26 34.89
CA ASP A 263 21.52 -6.50 34.15
C ASP A 263 21.71 -5.08 34.71
N PHE A 264 20.64 -4.48 35.23
CA PHE A 264 20.64 -3.13 35.80
C PHE A 264 20.73 -3.11 37.34
N ALA A 265 20.96 -4.24 38.00
CA ALA A 265 20.99 -4.32 39.47
C ALA A 265 22.06 -3.41 40.11
N ASN A 266 23.17 -3.19 39.42
CA ASN A 266 24.27 -2.32 39.86
C ASN A 266 24.21 -0.90 39.27
N ALA A 267 23.15 -0.56 38.55
CA ALA A 267 23.00 0.77 37.95
C ALA A 267 22.78 1.85 39.02
N ARG A 268 23.42 3.00 38.87
CA ARG A 268 23.33 4.11 39.83
C ARG A 268 22.02 4.91 39.70
N GLY A 269 21.26 4.66 38.64
CA GLY A 269 19.98 5.30 38.34
C GLY A 269 19.73 5.38 36.83
N TYR A 270 18.77 6.22 36.42
CA TYR A 270 18.30 6.28 35.03
C TYR A 270 19.35 6.70 34.00
N GLY A 271 20.43 7.37 34.42
CA GLY A 271 21.54 7.68 33.51
C GLY A 271 22.19 6.40 32.96
N ASP A 272 22.45 5.42 33.83
CA ASP A 272 23.04 4.14 33.44
C ASP A 272 22.02 3.29 32.64
N LEU A 273 20.73 3.31 33.03
CA LEU A 273 19.65 2.69 32.23
C LEU A 273 19.65 3.22 30.79
N LYS A 274 19.56 4.55 30.62
CA LYS A 274 19.49 5.18 29.29
C LYS A 274 20.70 4.87 28.43
N VAL A 275 21.91 4.86 29.03
CA VAL A 275 23.13 4.47 28.32
C VAL A 275 23.09 3.00 27.92
N GLY A 276 22.77 2.09 28.86
CA GLY A 276 22.72 0.66 28.59
C GLY A 276 21.68 0.28 27.53
N VAL A 277 20.49 0.90 27.55
CA VAL A 277 19.48 0.69 26.50
C VAL A 277 19.94 1.25 25.16
N GLY A 278 20.53 2.45 25.13
CA GLY A 278 21.07 3.03 23.90
C GLY A 278 22.16 2.16 23.28
N GLU A 279 23.08 1.64 24.08
CA GLU A 279 24.15 0.73 23.64
C GLU A 279 23.60 -0.60 23.13
N ALA A 280 22.62 -1.19 23.82
CA ALA A 280 21.97 -2.42 23.37
C ALA A 280 21.25 -2.23 22.02
N VAL A 281 20.56 -1.10 21.83
CA VAL A 281 19.92 -0.77 20.55
C VAL A 281 20.96 -0.58 19.46
N ILE A 282 22.06 0.15 19.72
CA ILE A 282 23.16 0.32 18.76
C ILE A 282 23.73 -1.04 18.35
N ALA A 283 23.99 -1.93 19.30
CA ALA A 283 24.51 -3.27 19.02
C ALA A 283 23.54 -4.08 18.14
N ALA A 284 22.23 -3.99 18.41
CA ALA A 284 21.21 -4.69 17.64
C ALA A 284 21.04 -4.15 16.20
N VAL A 285 21.10 -2.83 16.00
CA VAL A 285 20.86 -2.22 14.68
C VAL A 285 22.11 -2.09 13.82
N SER A 286 23.32 -2.13 14.41
CA SER A 286 24.59 -2.05 13.66
C SER A 286 24.71 -3.08 12.52
N PRO A 287 24.48 -4.39 12.73
CA PRO A 287 24.53 -5.36 11.64
C PRO A 287 23.44 -5.14 10.57
N ILE A 288 22.27 -4.62 10.97
CA ILE A 288 21.20 -4.25 10.04
C ILE A 288 21.68 -3.09 9.16
N ARG A 289 22.27 -2.06 9.75
CA ARG A 289 22.79 -0.89 9.02
C ARG A 289 23.89 -1.30 8.04
N GLU A 290 24.83 -2.14 8.45
CA GLU A 290 25.90 -2.64 7.58
C GLU A 290 25.33 -3.40 6.37
N ARG A 291 24.40 -4.33 6.61
CA ARG A 291 23.76 -5.10 5.53
C ARG A 291 22.90 -4.22 4.62
N TYR A 292 22.19 -3.25 5.17
CA TYR A 292 21.44 -2.26 4.40
C TYR A 292 22.36 -1.45 3.49
N THR A 293 23.46 -0.92 4.04
CA THR A 293 24.43 -0.12 3.27
C THR A 293 25.05 -0.95 2.16
N TYR A 294 25.41 -2.21 2.42
CA TYR A 294 25.90 -3.13 1.40
C TYR A 294 24.87 -3.29 0.26
N LEU A 295 23.61 -3.62 0.57
CA LEU A 295 22.56 -3.83 -0.43
C LEU A 295 22.21 -2.57 -1.23
N MET A 296 22.31 -1.39 -0.61
CA MET A 296 22.06 -0.12 -1.30
C MET A 296 23.22 0.32 -2.20
N GLN A 297 24.44 -0.13 -1.92
CA GLN A 297 25.62 0.11 -2.75
C GLN A 297 25.75 -0.93 -3.88
N ASP A 298 25.40 -2.19 -3.61
CA ASP A 298 25.39 -3.28 -4.59
C ASP A 298 24.04 -3.36 -5.31
N VAL A 299 23.85 -2.45 -6.28
CA VAL A 299 22.62 -2.34 -7.08
C VAL A 299 22.27 -3.66 -7.77
N ALA A 300 23.27 -4.38 -8.29
CA ALA A 300 23.06 -5.62 -9.02
C ALA A 300 22.56 -6.74 -8.12
N GLU A 301 23.11 -6.86 -6.90
CA GLU A 301 22.64 -7.85 -5.94
C GLU A 301 21.21 -7.56 -5.48
N LEU A 302 20.88 -6.30 -5.16
CA LEU A 302 19.51 -5.95 -4.80
C LEU A 302 18.52 -6.24 -5.94
N ASP A 303 18.88 -5.92 -7.18
CA ASP A 303 18.03 -6.19 -8.36
C ASP A 303 17.84 -7.70 -8.57
N ARG A 304 18.89 -8.50 -8.37
CA ARG A 304 18.82 -9.97 -8.43
C ARG A 304 17.85 -10.53 -7.38
N LEU A 305 17.91 -10.03 -6.15
CA LEU A 305 17.01 -10.45 -5.06
C LEU A 305 15.56 -10.04 -5.34
N LEU A 306 15.34 -8.82 -5.85
CA LEU A 306 14.01 -8.34 -6.24
C LEU A 306 13.43 -9.12 -7.43
N ALA A 307 14.25 -9.47 -8.42
CA ALA A 307 13.84 -10.29 -9.56
C ALA A 307 13.42 -11.69 -9.11
N ARG A 308 14.21 -12.30 -8.21
CA ARG A 308 13.89 -13.60 -7.61
C ARG A 308 12.55 -13.57 -6.86
N GLY A 309 12.34 -12.55 -6.02
CA GLY A 309 11.08 -12.38 -5.30
C GLY A 309 9.87 -12.21 -6.22
N ALA A 310 10.04 -11.43 -7.29
CA ALA A 310 9.00 -11.27 -8.31
C ALA A 310 8.70 -12.58 -9.06
N GLU A 311 9.71 -13.40 -9.37
CA GLU A 311 9.52 -14.72 -9.99
C GLU A 311 8.75 -15.67 -9.07
N GLN A 312 9.14 -15.75 -7.78
CA GLN A 312 8.42 -16.54 -6.77
C GLN A 312 6.95 -16.09 -6.63
N ALA A 313 6.72 -14.79 -6.62
CA ALA A 313 5.36 -14.23 -6.52
C ALA A 313 4.52 -14.52 -7.79
N ARG A 314 5.10 -14.36 -8.98
CA ARG A 314 4.44 -14.68 -10.26
C ARG A 314 4.07 -16.16 -10.36
N ALA A 315 4.92 -17.06 -9.88
CA ALA A 315 4.65 -18.50 -9.92
C ALA A 315 3.35 -18.88 -9.17
N GLN A 316 2.97 -18.12 -8.13
CA GLN A 316 1.71 -18.27 -7.42
C GLN A 316 0.57 -17.47 -8.07
N ALA A 317 0.81 -16.19 -8.37
CA ALA A 317 -0.25 -15.25 -8.78
C ALA A 317 -0.70 -15.44 -10.24
N GLN A 318 0.21 -15.78 -11.15
CA GLN A 318 -0.10 -15.88 -12.59
C GLN A 318 -1.12 -16.99 -12.90
N PRO A 319 -0.98 -18.23 -12.38
CA PRO A 319 -1.99 -19.27 -12.59
C PRO A 319 -3.36 -18.89 -12.02
N LYS A 320 -3.39 -18.15 -10.89
CA LYS A 320 -4.66 -17.69 -10.28
C LYS A 320 -5.38 -16.68 -11.17
N VAL A 321 -4.67 -15.68 -11.73
CA VAL A 321 -5.33 -14.71 -12.62
C VAL A 321 -5.75 -15.33 -13.94
N GLU A 322 -4.98 -16.29 -14.48
CA GLU A 322 -5.38 -17.07 -15.65
C GLU A 322 -6.65 -17.87 -15.39
N LYS A 323 -6.72 -18.56 -14.24
CA LYS A 323 -7.92 -19.29 -13.87
C LYS A 323 -9.13 -18.38 -13.67
N MET A 324 -8.93 -17.21 -13.06
CA MET A 324 -9.97 -16.19 -12.93
C MET A 324 -10.50 -15.74 -14.30
N LYS A 325 -9.61 -15.51 -15.27
CA LYS A 325 -9.97 -15.16 -16.65
C LYS A 325 -10.81 -16.25 -17.32
N GLU A 326 -10.43 -17.53 -17.17
CA GLU A 326 -11.23 -18.66 -17.67
C GLU A 326 -12.63 -18.71 -17.05
N ILE A 327 -12.73 -18.56 -15.73
CA ILE A 327 -14.01 -18.56 -15.01
C ILE A 327 -14.92 -17.44 -15.50
N MET A 328 -14.34 -16.27 -15.80
CA MET A 328 -15.05 -15.12 -16.34
C MET A 328 -15.35 -15.23 -17.85
N GLY A 329 -15.00 -16.36 -18.49
CA GLY A 329 -15.27 -16.61 -19.90
C GLY A 329 -14.36 -15.87 -20.87
N LEU A 330 -13.22 -15.34 -20.41
CA LEU A 330 -12.25 -14.67 -21.26
C LEU A 330 -11.44 -15.69 -22.06
N VAL A 331 -11.21 -15.39 -23.35
CA VAL A 331 -10.41 -16.24 -24.23
C VAL A 331 -8.93 -16.04 -23.90
N LEU A 332 -8.27 -17.11 -23.46
CA LEU A 332 -6.83 -17.12 -23.23
C LEU A 332 -6.06 -17.54 -24.50
N PRO A 333 -4.85 -16.99 -24.73
CA PRO A 333 -3.98 -17.49 -25.77
C PRO A 333 -3.61 -18.95 -25.47
N ARG A 334 -3.81 -19.84 -26.44
CA ARG A 334 -3.31 -21.22 -26.33
C ARG A 334 -1.78 -21.18 -26.47
N LEU A 335 -1.07 -21.07 -25.35
CA LEU A 335 0.37 -21.32 -25.34
C LEU A 335 0.54 -22.82 -25.52
N GLY A 336 0.85 -23.23 -26.74
CA GLY A 336 0.98 -24.65 -27.10
C GLY A 336 2.02 -25.33 -26.21
N THR A 337 1.58 -26.23 -25.34
CA THR A 337 2.43 -27.33 -24.88
C THR A 337 2.72 -28.17 -26.11
N GLU A 338 3.94 -28.07 -26.65
CA GLU A 338 4.50 -28.88 -27.74
C GLU A 338 3.44 -29.63 -28.57
N ASP A 339 2.82 -28.94 -29.52
CA ASP A 339 2.04 -29.59 -30.56
C ASP A 339 3.02 -30.35 -31.45
N LYS A 340 3.33 -31.59 -31.07
CA LYS A 340 3.94 -32.57 -31.96
C LYS A 340 2.94 -32.84 -33.08
N GLY A 341 3.05 -32.06 -34.16
CA GLY A 341 2.70 -32.54 -35.48
C GLY A 341 1.41 -32.05 -36.12
N HIS A 342 0.99 -30.80 -35.90
CA HIS A 342 0.06 -30.15 -36.83
C HIS A 342 0.78 -29.07 -37.64
N GLY A 343 1.09 -29.42 -38.89
CA GLY A 343 1.71 -28.52 -39.85
C GLY A 343 0.99 -27.18 -39.90
N ALA A 344 1.77 -26.10 -39.99
CA ALA A 344 1.27 -24.75 -40.14
C ALA A 344 0.19 -24.71 -41.23
N CYS A 345 -1.07 -24.64 -40.81
CA CYS A 345 -2.19 -24.40 -41.70
C CYS A 345 -2.04 -22.97 -42.20
N GLN A 346 -1.37 -22.80 -43.35
CA GLN A 346 -1.32 -21.52 -44.04
C GLN A 346 -2.77 -21.16 -44.38
N LEU A 347 -3.31 -20.14 -43.72
CA LEU A 347 -4.62 -19.59 -44.06
C LEU A 347 -4.62 -19.31 -45.57
N PRO A 348 -5.55 -19.88 -46.35
CA PRO A 348 -5.57 -19.66 -47.79
C PRO A 348 -5.76 -18.18 -48.07
N GLN A 349 -4.91 -17.61 -48.94
CA GLN A 349 -4.94 -16.18 -49.31
C GLN A 349 -6.30 -15.73 -49.86
N SER A 350 -7.15 -16.65 -50.31
CA SER A 350 -8.53 -16.40 -50.72
C SER A 350 -9.46 -15.92 -49.59
N LEU A 351 -9.09 -16.12 -48.32
CA LEU A 351 -9.84 -15.60 -47.16
C LEU A 351 -9.55 -14.13 -46.86
N PHE A 352 -8.54 -13.54 -47.50
CA PHE A 352 -8.25 -12.11 -47.42
C PHE A 352 -8.75 -11.43 -48.70
N PRO A 353 -10.02 -10.98 -48.76
CA PRO A 353 -10.50 -10.25 -49.92
C PRO A 353 -9.60 -9.03 -50.15
N ARG A 354 -9.08 -8.87 -51.37
CA ARG A 354 -8.36 -7.65 -51.75
C ARG A 354 -9.30 -6.48 -51.51
N PRO A 355 -8.90 -5.44 -50.74
CA PRO A 355 -9.76 -4.28 -50.58
C PRO A 355 -10.06 -3.71 -51.97
N PRO A 356 -11.33 -3.34 -52.27
CA PRO A 356 -11.62 -2.62 -53.49
C PRO A 356 -10.77 -1.33 -53.50
N PRO A 357 -10.36 -0.81 -54.68
CA PRO A 357 -9.57 0.41 -54.75
C PRO A 357 -10.31 1.53 -54.01
N LEU A 358 -9.75 1.96 -52.86
CA LEU A 358 -10.34 2.97 -52.00
C LEU A 358 -10.32 4.33 -52.73
N CYS A 359 -11.51 4.84 -53.03
CA CYS A 359 -11.72 6.25 -53.29
C CYS A 359 -11.45 7.00 -51.98
N VAL A 360 -10.47 7.88 -51.99
CA VAL A 360 -9.94 8.60 -50.82
C VAL A 360 -10.95 9.66 -50.35
N THR A 361 -11.95 9.29 -49.53
CA THR A 361 -12.83 10.30 -48.88
C THR A 361 -13.42 9.95 -47.51
N LEU A 362 -13.06 8.85 -46.83
CA LEU A 362 -13.68 8.51 -45.54
C LEU A 362 -12.70 7.90 -44.50
N PHE A 363 -11.62 8.60 -44.18
CA PHE A 363 -10.69 8.20 -43.11
C PHE A 363 -10.97 8.84 -41.72
N GLY A 364 -12.16 9.44 -41.53
CA GLY A 364 -12.49 10.16 -40.29
C GLY A 364 -13.47 9.46 -39.33
N PHE A 365 -14.17 8.40 -39.75
CA PHE A 365 -15.36 7.92 -39.03
C PHE A 365 -15.21 6.62 -38.23
N LEU A 366 -14.16 5.82 -38.43
CA LEU A 366 -14.04 4.51 -37.76
C LEU A 366 -13.54 4.56 -36.31
N TRP A 367 -12.87 5.63 -35.88
CA TRP A 367 -12.37 5.73 -34.50
C TRP A 367 -13.50 6.01 -33.47
N TYR A 368 -14.61 6.59 -33.91
CA TYR A 368 -15.67 7.06 -33.02
C TYR A 368 -16.68 5.96 -32.65
N TRP A 369 -16.82 4.92 -33.47
CA TRP A 369 -17.83 3.88 -33.30
C TRP A 369 -17.45 2.83 -32.25
N PHE A 370 -16.15 2.54 -32.08
CA PHE A 370 -15.70 1.47 -31.18
C PHE A 370 -15.78 1.80 -29.68
N TRP A 371 -16.16 3.02 -29.31
CA TRP A 371 -16.17 3.49 -27.91
C TRP A 371 -17.56 3.83 -27.34
N GLN A 372 -18.66 3.62 -28.08
CA GLN A 372 -20.00 4.02 -27.63
C GLN A 372 -20.94 2.87 -27.19
N ASP A 373 -20.65 1.60 -27.51
CA ASP A 373 -21.60 0.51 -27.21
C ASP A 373 -21.57 -0.02 -25.76
N ALA A 374 -21.01 0.77 -24.83
CA ALA A 374 -20.98 0.45 -23.40
C ALA A 374 -21.80 1.43 -22.55
N ALA A 375 -23.02 1.84 -22.97
CA ALA A 375 -24.08 2.32 -22.07
C ALA A 375 -25.39 2.70 -22.80
N VAL A 376 -26.48 1.98 -22.51
CA VAL A 376 -27.92 2.40 -22.58
C VAL A 376 -28.53 2.60 -23.99
N PRO A 377 -29.78 2.14 -24.27
CA PRO A 377 -30.41 2.32 -25.58
C PRO A 377 -30.78 3.80 -25.86
N PRO A 378 -30.64 4.31 -27.10
CA PRO A 378 -30.89 5.71 -27.40
C PRO A 378 -32.38 6.01 -27.55
N THR A 379 -32.89 6.97 -26.78
CA THR A 379 -34.10 7.73 -27.14
C THR A 379 -33.80 8.66 -28.32
N PRO A 380 -34.69 8.80 -29.32
CA PRO A 380 -34.38 9.60 -30.52
C PRO A 380 -34.39 11.11 -30.22
N PRO A 381 -33.46 11.90 -30.80
CA PRO A 381 -33.45 13.36 -30.66
C PRO A 381 -34.47 14.04 -31.60
N PRO A 382 -34.94 15.26 -31.28
CA PRO A 382 -35.88 15.99 -32.12
C PRO A 382 -35.18 16.58 -33.37
N PRO A 383 -35.92 16.88 -34.45
CA PRO A 383 -35.32 17.32 -35.71
C PRO A 383 -34.87 18.79 -35.62
N LEU A 384 -33.67 19.10 -36.13
CA LEU A 384 -33.16 20.46 -36.30
C LEU A 384 -33.33 20.93 -37.77
N PRO A 385 -33.55 22.24 -38.02
CA PRO A 385 -33.81 22.75 -39.36
C PRO A 385 -32.55 23.01 -40.18
N SER A 386 -32.75 23.03 -41.49
CA SER A 386 -31.81 23.14 -42.60
C SER A 386 -30.88 24.37 -42.63
N LEU A 387 -29.59 24.09 -42.90
CA LEU A 387 -28.62 24.77 -43.79
C LEU A 387 -28.78 26.27 -44.09
N ILE A 388 -27.72 27.05 -43.87
CA ILE A 388 -27.17 28.06 -44.81
C ILE A 388 -25.77 28.57 -44.35
N TRP A 389 -24.79 28.39 -45.25
CA TRP A 389 -23.55 29.14 -45.53
C TRP A 389 -22.23 28.89 -44.75
N TRP A 390 -21.29 28.30 -45.51
CA TRP A 390 -19.83 28.41 -45.38
C TRP A 390 -19.31 29.75 -45.95
N ARG A 391 -18.34 30.41 -45.28
CA ARG A 391 -17.07 30.86 -45.91
C ARG A 391 -16.12 31.57 -44.94
N GLN A 392 -14.85 31.18 -45.07
CA GLN A 392 -13.60 31.96 -44.97
C GLN A 392 -13.01 32.33 -43.60
N TRP A 393 -11.92 31.63 -43.30
CA TRP A 393 -10.80 32.06 -42.48
C TRP A 393 -10.10 33.30 -43.06
N ARG A 394 -9.79 34.31 -42.23
CA ARG A 394 -8.45 34.93 -42.11
C ARG A 394 -8.44 36.12 -41.11
N CYS A 395 -7.35 36.15 -40.32
CA CYS A 395 -6.70 37.30 -39.70
C CYS A 395 -7.39 38.03 -38.53
N TRP A 396 -6.81 37.89 -37.33
CA TRP A 396 -6.81 38.92 -36.27
C TRP A 396 -6.05 40.17 -36.77
N PRO A 397 -6.46 41.39 -36.37
CA PRO A 397 -5.78 42.05 -35.22
C PRO A 397 -6.76 42.93 -34.38
N PRO A 398 -6.30 43.87 -33.52
CA PRO A 398 -6.52 43.89 -32.08
C PRO A 398 -7.70 44.77 -31.61
N SER A 399 -8.10 44.56 -30.36
CA SER A 399 -9.13 45.34 -29.64
C SER A 399 -8.78 46.81 -29.46
N PRO A 400 -9.79 47.70 -29.41
CA PRO A 400 -9.74 48.86 -28.53
C PRO A 400 -10.91 48.90 -27.53
N HIS A 401 -10.53 49.07 -26.26
CA HIS A 401 -11.17 49.80 -25.16
C HIS A 401 -12.72 49.97 -25.05
N ARG A 402 -13.26 49.29 -24.01
CA ARG A 402 -14.09 49.77 -22.85
C ARG A 402 -15.42 50.55 -23.12
N PRO A 403 -16.45 50.50 -22.21
CA PRO A 403 -16.28 50.43 -20.75
C PRO A 403 -17.23 49.51 -19.95
N ARG A 404 -16.78 49.33 -18.70
CA ARG A 404 -17.41 48.66 -17.57
C ARG A 404 -18.88 49.04 -17.37
N GLN A 405 -19.76 48.05 -17.24
CA GLN A 405 -21.01 48.19 -16.49
C GLN A 405 -20.94 47.40 -15.17
N ARG A 406 -21.45 48.06 -14.14
CA ARG A 406 -21.37 47.71 -12.72
C ARG A 406 -22.12 46.42 -12.41
N LYS A 407 -21.49 45.56 -11.61
CA LYS A 407 -22.13 44.43 -10.92
C LYS A 407 -23.15 44.98 -9.92
N GLN A 408 -24.42 44.57 -10.02
CA GLN A 408 -25.36 44.66 -8.90
C GLN A 408 -25.12 43.48 -7.95
N PRO A 409 -25.14 43.69 -6.62
CA PRO A 409 -24.93 42.62 -5.64
C PRO A 409 -26.20 41.78 -5.43
N TYR A 410 -26.01 40.47 -5.36
CA TYR A 410 -27.04 39.49 -4.97
C TYR A 410 -27.50 39.72 -3.52
N PRO A 411 -28.79 39.49 -3.19
CA PRO A 411 -29.30 39.59 -1.82
C PRO A 411 -28.82 38.42 -0.95
N PRO A 412 -28.64 38.63 0.38
CA PRO A 412 -28.15 37.60 1.29
C PRO A 412 -29.20 36.50 1.56
N PRO A 413 -28.76 35.26 1.88
CA PRO A 413 -29.66 34.15 2.18
C PRO A 413 -30.39 34.34 3.51
N ARG A 414 -31.69 34.00 3.51
CA ARG A 414 -32.58 34.04 4.68
C ARG A 414 -32.11 33.06 5.76
N SER A 415 -32.14 33.52 7.00
CA SER A 415 -31.86 32.79 8.23
C SER A 415 -32.79 31.57 8.41
N ARG A 416 -32.20 30.41 8.73
CA ARG A 416 -32.92 29.23 9.22
C ARG A 416 -33.25 29.41 10.72
N PRO A 417 -34.44 28.99 11.19
CA PRO A 417 -34.75 28.98 12.62
C PRO A 417 -33.97 27.88 13.35
N ALA A 418 -33.56 28.19 14.58
CA ALA A 418 -32.77 27.35 15.47
C ALA A 418 -33.51 26.07 15.91
N LEU A 419 -32.78 24.95 15.98
CA LEU A 419 -33.22 23.71 16.62
C LEU A 419 -33.06 23.84 18.15
N PRO A 420 -33.99 23.28 18.96
CA PRO A 420 -33.85 23.26 20.42
C PRO A 420 -32.77 22.25 20.87
N PRO A 421 -32.16 22.44 22.06
CA PRO A 421 -31.12 21.55 22.58
C PRO A 421 -31.69 20.19 23.04
N PRO A 422 -30.89 19.11 23.02
CA PRO A 422 -31.31 17.81 23.51
C PRO A 422 -31.41 17.80 25.05
N ALA A 423 -32.41 17.09 25.54
CA ALA A 423 -32.62 16.82 26.95
C ALA A 423 -31.61 15.77 27.46
N TRP A 424 -30.94 16.12 28.57
CA TRP A 424 -30.21 15.32 29.57
C TRP A 424 -29.39 14.10 29.14
#